data_AF-A0A9R1BHN8-F1
#
_entry.id   AF-A0A9R1BHN8-F1
#
_cell.length_a   1.000
_cell.length_b   1.000
_cell.length_c   1.000
_cell.angle_alpha   90.00
_cell.angle_beta   90.00
_cell.angle_gamma   90.00
#
_symmetry.space_group_name_H-M   'P 1'
#
loop_
_entity.id
_entity.type
_entity.pdbx_description
1 polymer ?
#
loop_
_entity_poly.entity_id
_entity_poly.type
_entity_poly.pdbx_seq_one_letter_code
_entity_poly.pdbx_strand_id
1 'polypeptide(L)'
;MLFVVHLAPWIRVRMMGVSWEEIPLGHLANLYLVACGDMLLLVGCQGSFPARGDTFEVFRLDQSTEHAMWVKVEELENWAIFISTDNSSQPLSFMNPERWGGRSNCVYYYSHDSEHWAAFELVKPASSRNSFVFISSSNLVQPMWVVPSMFSQSP
;
A
#
# COMPACT_ATOMS: atom_id res chain seq x y z
N MET A 1 -2.68 12.66 9.49
CA MET A 1 -3.08 14.06 9.18
C MET A 1 -2.87 14.27 7.70
N LEU A 2 -3.90 14.68 6.94
CA LEU A 2 -3.84 14.84 5.49
C LEU A 2 -3.89 16.32 5.11
N PHE A 3 -3.09 16.72 4.13
CA PHE A 3 -3.03 18.09 3.63
C PHE A 3 -3.30 18.11 2.13
N VAL A 4 -4.14 19.05 1.69
CA VAL A 4 -4.30 19.37 0.26
C VAL A 4 -3.48 20.59 -0.05
N VAL A 5 -2.71 20.50 -1.12
CA VAL A 5 -1.97 21.62 -1.67
C VAL A 5 -2.67 22.06 -2.96
N HIS A 6 -3.30 23.23 -2.90
CA HIS A 6 -3.81 23.91 -4.10
C HIS A 6 -2.66 24.71 -4.70
N LEU A 7 -2.32 24.43 -5.96
CA LEU A 7 -1.20 25.09 -6.64
C LEU A 7 -1.61 26.38 -7.38
N ALA A 8 -2.90 26.54 -7.69
CA ALA A 8 -3.44 27.69 -8.41
C ALA A 8 -4.69 28.27 -7.71
N PRO A 9 -4.94 29.59 -7.81
CA PRO A 9 -4.11 30.64 -8.41
C PRO A 9 -2.91 31.09 -7.54
N TRP A 10 -2.83 30.64 -6.28
CA TRP A 10 -1.65 30.77 -5.42
C TRP A 10 -1.53 29.53 -4.54
N ILE A 11 -0.30 29.20 -4.13
CA ILE A 11 -0.03 28.02 -3.31
C ILE A 11 -0.77 28.16 -1.97
N ARG A 12 -1.71 27.26 -1.70
CA ARG A 12 -2.40 27.14 -0.42
C ARG A 12 -2.35 25.72 0.06
N VAL A 13 -1.95 25.56 1.32
CA VAL A 13 -2.02 24.28 2.01
C VAL A 13 -3.21 24.33 2.96
N ARG A 14 -4.12 23.36 2.86
CA ARG A 14 -5.27 23.22 3.75
C ARG A 14 -5.22 21.86 4.41
N MET A 15 -5.33 21.85 5.74
CA MET A 15 -5.54 20.60 6.47
C MET A 15 -6.93 20.07 6.14
N MET A 16 -7.02 18.79 5.80
CA MET A 16 -8.29 18.10 5.69
C MET A 16 -8.61 17.42 7.02
N GLY A 17 -9.78 17.74 7.57
CA GLY A 17 -10.39 16.87 8.56
C GLY A 17 -10.81 15.59 7.87
N VAL A 18 -10.21 14.47 8.27
CA VAL A 18 -10.58 13.15 7.77
C VAL A 18 -11.04 12.31 8.95
N SER A 19 -12.28 11.83 8.88
CA SER A 19 -12.83 10.90 9.86
C SER A 19 -12.67 9.45 9.39
N TRP A 20 -12.84 8.54 10.34
CA TRP A 20 -12.83 7.11 10.09
C TRP A 20 -14.26 6.60 10.25
N GLU A 21 -14.66 5.69 9.37
CA GLU A 21 -15.88 4.93 9.55
C GLU A 21 -15.62 3.89 10.65
N GLU A 22 -16.14 4.12 11.87
CA GLU A 22 -16.29 3.24 13.07
C GLU A 22 -15.13 2.27 13.48
N ILE A 23 -14.04 2.17 12.73
CA ILE A 23 -12.98 1.19 12.87
C ILE A 23 -11.84 1.83 13.66
N PRO A 24 -11.48 1.28 14.84
CA PRO A 24 -10.36 1.81 15.59
C PRO A 24 -9.07 1.44 14.87
N LEU A 25 -8.34 2.44 14.35
CA LEU A 25 -7.02 2.28 13.72
C LEU A 25 -5.94 1.69 14.64
N GLY A 26 -6.26 1.42 15.91
CA GLY A 26 -5.33 0.97 16.93
C GLY A 26 -4.71 -0.41 16.65
N HIS A 27 -5.31 -1.21 15.78
CA HIS A 27 -4.73 -2.48 15.32
C HIS A 27 -3.89 -2.36 14.05
N LEU A 28 -3.88 -1.20 13.37
CA LEU A 28 -3.10 -1.03 12.14
C LEU A 28 -1.72 -0.42 12.44
N ALA A 29 -0.69 -1.11 12.01
CA ALA A 29 0.69 -0.62 11.96
C ALA A 29 1.11 -0.36 10.50
N ASN A 30 2.20 0.41 10.34
CA ASN A 30 2.85 0.66 9.05
C ASN A 30 1.86 1.18 7.99
N LEU A 31 1.34 2.38 8.19
CA LEU A 31 0.38 3.00 7.28
C LEU A 31 1.07 3.60 6.06
N TYR A 32 0.61 3.24 4.87
CA TYR A 32 1.11 3.73 3.58
C TYR A 32 0.01 4.45 2.83
N LEU A 33 0.29 5.68 2.38
CA LEU A 33 -0.61 6.46 1.53
C LEU A 33 -0.25 6.23 0.07
N VAL A 34 -1.21 5.83 -0.75
CA VAL A 34 -0.99 5.41 -2.14
C VAL A 34 -1.98 6.12 -3.06
N ALA A 35 -1.48 6.79 -4.11
CA ALA A 35 -2.32 7.26 -5.19
C ALA A 35 -2.63 6.09 -6.13
N CYS A 36 -3.91 5.82 -6.39
CA CYS A 36 -4.39 4.70 -7.19
C CYS A 36 -5.42 5.18 -8.21
N GLY A 37 -4.96 5.51 -9.41
CA GLY A 37 -5.82 6.13 -10.43
C GLY A 37 -6.36 7.48 -9.95
N ASP A 38 -7.67 7.59 -9.83
CA ASP A 38 -8.40 8.73 -9.27
C ASP A 38 -8.67 8.61 -7.76
N MET A 39 -8.30 7.49 -7.15
CA MET A 39 -8.51 7.20 -5.74
C MET A 39 -7.25 7.48 -4.92
N LEU A 40 -7.44 7.92 -3.69
CA LEU A 40 -6.39 7.94 -2.67
C LEU A 40 -6.65 6.80 -1.69
N LEU A 41 -5.71 5.87 -1.60
CA LEU A 41 -5.80 4.69 -0.75
C LEU A 41 -4.86 4.83 0.44
N LEU A 42 -5.28 4.28 1.57
CA LEU A 42 -4.45 4.07 2.73
C LEU A 42 -4.37 2.57 3.01
N VAL A 43 -3.16 2.03 3.06
CA VAL A 43 -2.89 0.62 3.29
C VAL A 43 -2.25 0.46 4.66
N GLY A 44 -2.80 -0.40 5.50
CA GLY A 44 -2.26 -0.73 6.82
C GLY A 44 -2.12 -2.23 7.02
N CYS A 45 -1.19 -2.63 7.89
CA CYS A 45 -1.00 -4.02 8.30
C CYS A 45 -1.64 -4.23 9.68
N GLN A 46 -2.44 -5.29 9.86
CA GLN A 46 -3.07 -5.61 11.15
C GLN A 46 -2.08 -6.02 12.26
N GLY A 47 -0.82 -6.31 11.90
CA GLY A 47 0.27 -6.61 12.83
C GLY A 47 1.46 -5.67 12.67
N SER A 48 2.33 -5.62 13.69
CA SER A 48 3.57 -4.82 13.67
C SER A 48 4.59 -5.32 12.63
N PHE A 49 4.50 -6.59 12.24
CA PHE A 49 5.36 -7.24 11.26
C PHE A 49 4.52 -8.24 10.49
N PRO A 50 4.48 -8.23 9.15
CA PRO A 50 3.77 -9.25 8.37
C PRO A 50 4.47 -10.62 8.52
N ALA A 51 4.33 -11.23 9.70
CA ALA A 51 4.96 -12.45 10.13
C ALA A 51 3.86 -13.49 10.35
N ARG A 52 3.52 -14.18 9.26
CA ARG A 52 2.55 -15.29 9.19
C ARG A 52 1.12 -14.93 9.62
N GLY A 53 0.25 -14.78 8.63
CA GLY A 53 -1.20 -14.73 8.82
C GLY A 53 -1.77 -13.32 8.93
N ASP A 54 -0.92 -12.30 9.03
CA ASP A 54 -1.35 -10.90 8.98
C ASP A 54 -1.92 -10.53 7.61
N THR A 55 -2.95 -9.71 7.66
CA THR A 55 -3.67 -9.19 6.51
C THR A 55 -3.39 -7.71 6.35
N PHE A 56 -3.45 -7.26 5.09
CA PHE A 56 -3.46 -5.85 4.77
C PHE A 56 -4.91 -5.38 4.68
N GLU A 57 -5.19 -4.26 5.32
CA GLU A 57 -6.45 -3.55 5.18
C GLU A 57 -6.21 -2.33 4.30
N VAL A 58 -7.13 -2.07 3.36
CA VAL A 58 -7.06 -0.91 2.49
C VAL A 58 -8.30 -0.06 2.70
N PHE A 59 -8.10 1.24 2.76
CA PHE A 59 -9.15 2.24 2.90
C PHE A 59 -9.06 3.24 1.77
N ARG A 60 -10.19 3.58 1.16
CA ARG A 60 -10.27 4.66 0.18
C ARG A 60 -10.71 5.95 0.86
N LEU A 61 -10.15 7.07 0.42
CA LEU A 61 -10.63 8.38 0.83
C LEU A 61 -11.90 8.72 0.05
N ASP A 62 -13.03 8.66 0.72
CA ASP A 62 -14.30 9.16 0.20
C ASP A 62 -14.44 10.65 0.54
N GLN A 63 -14.70 11.46 -0.48
CA GLN A 63 -14.90 12.91 -0.37
C GLN A 63 -16.33 13.32 -0.77
N SER A 64 -17.22 12.36 -0.99
CA SER A 64 -18.61 12.62 -1.39
C SER A 64 -19.48 13.17 -0.26
N THR A 65 -19.09 12.91 0.99
CA THR A 65 -19.75 13.39 2.20
C THR A 65 -19.20 14.76 2.65
N GLU A 66 -19.94 15.45 3.52
CA GLU A 66 -19.54 16.78 4.05
C GLU A 66 -18.15 16.78 4.70
N HIS A 67 -17.77 15.65 5.29
CA HIS A 67 -16.42 15.39 5.78
C HIS A 67 -15.79 14.26 4.97
N ALA A 68 -14.49 14.39 4.66
CA ALA A 68 -13.76 13.31 4.01
C ALA A 68 -13.64 12.13 4.98
N MET A 69 -13.86 10.91 4.49
CA MET A 69 -13.87 9.71 5.32
C MET A 69 -13.02 8.61 4.71
N TRP A 70 -12.33 7.86 5.56
CA TRP A 70 -11.71 6.61 5.16
C TRP A 70 -12.74 5.48 5.21
N VAL A 71 -13.01 4.89 4.06
CA VAL A 71 -13.97 3.79 3.89
C VAL A 71 -13.19 2.53 3.52
N LYS A 72 -13.45 1.42 4.20
CA LYS A 72 -12.76 0.15 3.94
C LYS A 72 -13.06 -0.35 2.52
N VAL A 73 -12.02 -0.83 1.85
CA VAL A 73 -12.09 -1.45 0.53
C VAL A 73 -11.94 -2.96 0.73
N GLU A 74 -12.92 -3.72 0.30
CA GLU A 74 -12.89 -5.19 0.37
C GLU A 74 -12.15 -5.81 -0.82
N GLU A 75 -12.15 -5.14 -1.98
CA GLU A 75 -11.51 -5.63 -3.20
C GLU A 75 -10.88 -4.47 -3.99
N LEU A 76 -9.63 -4.64 -4.43
CA LEU A 76 -8.92 -3.69 -5.31
C LEU A 76 -9.17 -3.96 -6.81
N GLU A 77 -10.06 -4.89 -7.14
CA GLU A 77 -10.41 -5.29 -8.50
C GLU A 77 -9.18 -5.68 -9.33
N ASN A 78 -8.88 -4.94 -10.39
CA ASN A 78 -7.75 -5.16 -11.30
C ASN A 78 -6.48 -4.40 -10.88
N TRP A 79 -6.45 -3.82 -9.69
CA TRP A 79 -5.28 -3.10 -9.18
C TRP A 79 -4.38 -3.99 -8.31
N ALA A 80 -3.10 -3.68 -8.32
CA ALA A 80 -2.12 -4.15 -7.37
C ALA A 80 -1.38 -2.97 -6.74
N ILE A 81 -1.08 -3.08 -5.46
CA ILE A 81 -0.38 -2.05 -4.68
C ILE A 81 1.00 -2.57 -4.29
N PHE A 82 2.03 -1.74 -4.40
CA PHE A 82 3.41 -2.06 -4.06
C PHE A 82 3.84 -1.15 -2.92
N ILE A 83 4.23 -1.76 -1.81
CA ILE A 83 4.71 -1.08 -0.59
C ILE A 83 5.98 -1.74 -0.09
N SER A 84 6.80 -0.97 0.62
CA SER A 84 8.03 -1.49 1.20
C SER A 84 8.32 -0.89 2.57
N THR A 85 9.10 -1.64 3.35
CA THR A 85 9.71 -1.17 4.61
C THR A 85 10.69 -0.03 4.42
N ASP A 86 11.24 0.18 3.21
CA ASP A 86 12.15 1.28 2.97
C ASP A 86 11.38 2.60 2.88
N ASN A 87 11.62 3.48 3.84
CA ASN A 87 11.05 4.84 3.89
C ASN A 87 11.42 5.68 2.66
N SER A 88 12.43 5.27 1.87
CA SER A 88 12.84 5.92 0.64
C SER A 88 11.94 5.59 -0.56
N SER A 89 11.23 4.46 -0.47
CA SER A 89 10.38 3.97 -1.54
C SER A 89 8.97 4.55 -1.40
N GLN A 90 8.47 5.14 -2.48
CA GLN A 90 7.09 5.57 -2.52
C GLN A 90 6.18 4.38 -2.85
N PRO A 91 5.04 4.23 -2.16
CA PRO A 91 4.03 3.27 -2.56
C PRO A 91 3.59 3.50 -4.00
N LEU A 92 3.46 2.43 -4.76
CA LEU A 92 3.01 2.47 -6.15
C LEU A 92 1.72 1.68 -6.32
N SER A 93 0.90 2.09 -7.28
CA SER A 93 -0.27 1.35 -7.74
C SER A 93 -0.09 0.98 -9.20
N PHE A 94 -0.59 -0.19 -9.59
CA PHE A 94 -0.54 -0.66 -10.96
C PHE A 94 -1.86 -1.32 -11.37
N MET A 95 -2.35 -0.94 -12.54
CA MET A 95 -3.59 -1.49 -13.12
C MET A 95 -3.28 -2.66 -14.06
N ASN A 96 -4.01 -3.76 -13.93
CA ASN A 96 -3.87 -5.00 -14.71
C ASN A 96 -2.46 -5.63 -14.59
N PRO A 97 -2.02 -5.99 -13.37
CA PRO A 97 -0.71 -6.60 -13.14
C PRO A 97 -0.49 -7.93 -13.87
N GLU A 98 -1.57 -8.59 -14.31
CA GLU A 98 -1.53 -9.82 -15.11
C GLU A 98 -0.71 -9.65 -16.39
N ARG A 99 -0.65 -8.43 -16.94
CA ARG A 99 0.11 -8.11 -18.15
C ARG A 99 1.61 -8.39 -18.03
N TRP A 100 2.13 -8.48 -16.82
CA TRP A 100 3.53 -8.82 -16.53
C TRP A 100 3.67 -10.05 -15.61
N GLY A 101 2.62 -10.87 -15.53
CA GLY A 101 2.60 -12.08 -14.70
C GLY A 101 2.35 -11.83 -13.21
N GLY A 102 1.93 -10.62 -12.84
CA GLY A 102 1.46 -10.30 -11.49
C GLY A 102 0.01 -10.74 -11.24
N ARG A 103 -0.50 -10.43 -10.05
CA ARG A 103 -1.84 -10.77 -9.58
C ARG A 103 -2.57 -9.50 -9.17
N SER A 104 -3.79 -9.30 -9.65
CA SER A 104 -4.66 -8.24 -9.16
C SER A 104 -5.20 -8.54 -7.77
N ASN A 105 -5.86 -7.55 -7.18
CA ASN A 105 -6.41 -7.63 -5.84
C ASN A 105 -5.36 -8.00 -4.77
N CYS A 106 -4.12 -7.54 -4.99
CA CYS A 106 -2.98 -7.91 -4.16
C CYS A 106 -2.20 -6.68 -3.70
N VAL A 107 -1.71 -6.76 -2.46
CA VAL A 107 -0.66 -5.90 -1.92
C VAL A 107 0.66 -6.66 -1.99
N TYR A 108 1.58 -6.16 -2.80
CA TYR A 108 2.96 -6.59 -2.88
C TYR A 108 3.76 -5.85 -1.82
N TYR A 109 4.31 -6.59 -0.87
CA TYR A 109 5.11 -6.07 0.21
C TYR A 109 6.57 -6.50 0.05
N TYR A 110 7.48 -5.54 0.11
CA TYR A 110 8.91 -5.81 0.18
C TYR A 110 9.48 -5.47 1.56
N SER A 111 10.26 -6.40 2.10
CA SER A 111 11.15 -6.13 3.22
C SER A 111 12.59 -6.47 2.90
N HIS A 112 13.50 -5.66 3.44
CA HIS A 112 14.93 -5.94 3.43
C HIS A 112 15.29 -7.29 4.06
N ASP A 113 14.53 -7.76 5.04
CA ASP A 113 14.86 -9.01 5.72
C ASP A 113 14.42 -10.25 4.96
N SER A 114 13.40 -10.12 4.10
CA SER A 114 12.98 -11.21 3.24
C SER A 114 13.79 -11.26 1.95
N GLU A 115 14.38 -10.14 1.50
CA GLU A 115 15.06 -10.00 0.20
C GLU A 115 14.15 -10.36 -1.01
N HIS A 116 12.84 -10.52 -0.80
CA HIS A 116 11.86 -10.84 -1.82
C HIS A 116 10.53 -10.13 -1.59
N TRP A 117 9.82 -9.88 -2.70
CA TRP A 117 8.44 -9.41 -2.70
C TRP A 117 7.48 -10.54 -2.33
N ALA A 118 6.58 -10.27 -1.39
CA ALA A 118 5.50 -11.17 -1.02
C ALA A 118 4.16 -10.57 -1.43
N ALA A 119 3.29 -11.37 -2.04
CA ALA A 119 1.95 -10.95 -2.46
C ALA A 119 0.91 -11.37 -1.41
N PHE A 120 0.11 -10.41 -0.96
CA PHE A 120 -0.97 -10.58 0.00
C PHE A 120 -2.30 -10.23 -0.67
N GLU A 121 -3.24 -11.18 -0.73
CA GLU A 121 -4.60 -10.90 -1.19
C GLU A 121 -5.37 -10.18 -0.08
N LEU A 122 -6.19 -9.17 -0.40
CA LEU A 122 -6.96 -8.43 0.61
C LEU A 122 -7.90 -9.31 1.44
N VAL A 123 -8.39 -10.41 0.85
CA VAL A 123 -9.44 -11.26 1.42
C VAL A 123 -8.91 -12.61 1.91
N LYS A 124 -7.68 -12.99 1.53
CA LYS A 124 -7.08 -14.26 1.93
C LYS A 124 -5.76 -14.04 2.65
N PRO A 125 -5.57 -14.65 3.84
CA PRO A 125 -4.28 -14.62 4.51
C PRO A 125 -3.22 -15.21 3.58
N ALA A 126 -1.99 -14.67 3.65
CA ALA A 126 -0.89 -15.07 2.79
C ALA A 126 -0.79 -16.60 2.71
N SER A 127 -0.97 -17.17 1.51
CA SER A 127 -0.88 -18.62 1.29
C SER A 127 0.55 -19.16 1.46
N SER A 128 1.54 -18.27 1.54
CA SER A 128 2.94 -18.58 1.72
C SER A 128 3.26 -18.85 3.20
N ARG A 129 3.43 -20.12 3.57
CA ARG A 129 3.86 -20.54 4.92
C ARG A 129 5.34 -20.22 5.24
N ASN A 130 6.10 -19.71 4.27
CA ASN A 130 7.55 -19.56 4.35
C ASN A 130 8.09 -18.14 4.18
N SER A 131 7.27 -17.14 3.84
CA SER A 131 7.72 -15.74 3.78
C SER A 131 7.61 -15.12 5.18
N PHE A 132 8.70 -15.16 5.93
CA PHE A 132 8.86 -14.33 7.11
C PHE A 132 9.39 -12.98 6.67
N VAL A 133 8.64 -11.93 6.98
CA VAL A 133 9.06 -10.57 6.74
C VAL A 133 9.34 -9.94 8.10
N PHE A 134 10.62 -9.82 8.45
CA PHE A 134 11.03 -8.94 9.54
C PHE A 134 11.04 -7.49 9.03
N ILE A 135 10.93 -6.51 9.92
CA ILE A 135 11.16 -5.10 9.58
C ILE A 135 12.39 -4.66 10.37
N SER A 136 13.56 -4.87 9.77
CA SER A 136 14.81 -4.26 10.19
C SER A 136 14.84 -2.84 9.67
N SER A 137 14.84 -1.88 10.60
CA SER A 137 15.14 -0.49 10.30
C SER A 137 16.64 -0.33 10.06
N SER A 138 17.14 -0.90 8.96
CA SER A 138 18.49 -0.62 8.50
C SER A 138 18.51 0.76 7.85
N ASN A 139 19.41 1.64 8.31
CA ASN A 139 19.51 3.03 7.85
C ASN A 139 20.17 3.18 6.45
N LEU A 140 20.22 2.11 5.66
CA LEU A 140 20.86 2.09 4.35
C LEU A 140 19.79 2.25 3.26
N VAL A 141 19.58 3.52 2.90
CA VAL A 141 18.67 3.99 1.85
C VAL A 141 19.12 3.48 0.49
N GLN A 142 18.34 2.62 -0.16
CA GLN A 142 18.60 2.20 -1.55
C GLN A 142 17.34 2.34 -2.40
N PRO A 143 17.38 3.08 -3.52
CA PRO A 143 16.22 3.20 -4.40
C PRO A 143 15.87 1.84 -5.00
N MET A 144 14.67 1.33 -4.68
CA MET A 144 14.16 0.07 -5.24
C MET A 144 13.24 0.33 -6.43
N TRP A 145 13.56 -0.32 -7.56
CA TRP A 145 12.76 -0.30 -8.76
C TRP A 145 12.04 -1.63 -8.92
N VAL A 146 10.71 -1.61 -9.03
CA VAL A 146 9.94 -2.77 -9.48
C VAL A 146 10.01 -2.81 -11.00
N VAL A 147 10.76 -3.76 -11.55
CA VAL A 147 10.87 -3.95 -13.00
C VAL A 147 9.97 -5.13 -13.42
N PRO A 148 8.98 -4.91 -14.30
CA PRO A 148 8.16 -5.99 -14.85
C PRO A 148 9.01 -7.09 -15.49
N SER A 149 8.66 -8.35 -15.25
CA SER A 149 9.38 -9.53 -15.76
C SER A 149 9.53 -9.57 -17.29
N MET A 150 8.64 -8.87 -18.01
CA MET A 150 8.74 -8.66 -19.47
C MET A 150 10.05 -7.99 -19.92
N PHE A 151 10.75 -7.28 -19.03
CA PHE A 151 12.06 -6.67 -19.28
C PHE A 151 13.24 -7.55 -18.83
N SER A 152 12.99 -8.64 -18.10
CA SER A 152 14.01 -9.58 -17.64
C SER A 152 14.10 -10.79 -18.57
N GLN A 153 14.06 -10.58 -19.89
CA GLN A 153 14.42 -11.65 -20.82
C GLN A 153 15.92 -11.92 -20.66
N SER A 154 16.24 -12.97 -19.92
CA SER A 154 17.59 -13.55 -19.90
C SER A 154 17.93 -14.08 -21.30
N PRO A 155 19.17 -13.87 -21.81
CA PRO A 155 19.64 -14.49 -23.04
C PRO A 155 19.70 -16.02 -22.96
#